data_AF-V4T656-F1
#
_entry.id   AF-V4T656-F1
#
_cell.length_a   1.000
_cell.length_b   1.000
_cell.length_c   1.000
_cell.angle_alpha   90.00
_cell.angle_beta   90.00
_cell.angle_gamma   90.00
#
_symmetry.space_group_name_H-M   'P 1'
#
loop_
_entity.id
_entity.type
_entity.pdbx_description
1 polymer ?
#
loop_
_entity_poly.entity_id
_entity_poly.type
_entity_poly.pdbx_seq_one_letter_code
_entity_poly.pdbx_strand_id
1 'polypeptide(L)'
;MGERLAEEVISVIKRHPGVQKISFIGHSLGGLVARYAIARLYERDVTEASHHASGECRVDESEEDSCQKDNLKGKIAGLEPVNFITCATPHLGSRGHKQVPVFCGFYTLEKVAARGSWLLGRTGKHLFLTDRNEGKPPLLLRMVSDCEDLKFLSALQSFRRRVVYANARFDHIVGWSTSSLRHPKELPKRRHLKRVDKYKHIVNVETTKAASSQREVRSENMANKSETTDMEEEMLRCLTTLSWERVDVNFSRSRQRFLAHSTIQVKTYCINSDGAEVIQHMIDNFLLLV
;
A
#
# COMPACT_ATOMS: atom_id res chain seq x y z
N MET A 1 -7.15 -14.24 1.71
CA MET A 1 -7.32 -13.07 0.81
C MET A 1 -6.15 -13.12 -0.16
N GLY A 2 -6.26 -12.82 -1.45
CA GLY A 2 -5.10 -12.76 -2.36
C GLY A 2 -4.59 -14.07 -2.99
N GLU A 3 -4.83 -15.25 -2.40
CA GLU A 3 -4.33 -16.54 -2.93
C GLU A 3 -4.72 -16.79 -4.40
N ARG A 4 -6.00 -16.64 -4.72
CA ARG A 4 -6.51 -16.80 -6.09
C ARG A 4 -5.86 -15.83 -7.10
N LEU A 5 -5.47 -14.63 -6.65
CA LEU A 5 -4.77 -13.68 -7.51
C LEU A 5 -3.32 -14.16 -7.76
N ALA A 6 -2.66 -14.69 -6.73
CA ALA A 6 -1.31 -15.26 -6.89
C ALA A 6 -1.32 -16.45 -7.85
N GLU A 7 -2.27 -17.37 -7.70
CA GLU A 7 -2.45 -18.52 -8.61
C GLU A 7 -2.69 -18.08 -10.07
N GLU A 8 -3.56 -17.07 -10.29
CA GLU A 8 -3.82 -16.54 -11.63
C GLU A 8 -2.57 -15.89 -12.23
N VAL A 9 -1.81 -15.13 -11.44
CA VAL A 9 -0.54 -14.53 -11.89
C VAL A 9 0.43 -15.61 -12.35
N ILE A 10 0.62 -16.68 -11.56
CA ILE A 10 1.47 -17.81 -11.95
C ILE A 10 0.98 -18.46 -13.26
N SER A 11 -0.34 -18.64 -13.42
CA SER A 11 -0.96 -19.19 -14.63
C SER A 11 -0.71 -18.31 -15.87
N VAL A 12 -0.81 -16.99 -15.73
CA VAL A 12 -0.51 -16.03 -16.81
C VAL A 12 0.98 -16.08 -17.18
N ILE A 13 1.88 -16.07 -16.21
CA ILE A 13 3.33 -16.12 -16.45
C ILE A 13 3.73 -17.38 -17.22
N LYS A 14 3.20 -18.55 -16.82
CA LYS A 14 3.41 -19.82 -17.52
C LYS A 14 2.96 -19.79 -18.98
N ARG A 15 1.89 -19.06 -19.29
CA ARG A 15 1.37 -18.88 -20.66
C ARG A 15 2.18 -17.88 -21.49
N HIS A 16 2.98 -17.04 -20.85
CA HIS A 16 3.73 -15.97 -21.50
C HIS A 16 5.20 -15.96 -21.04
N PRO A 17 6.02 -16.93 -21.49
CA PRO A 17 7.39 -17.11 -21.01
C PRO A 17 8.34 -15.94 -21.34
N GLY A 18 7.97 -15.06 -22.27
CA GLY A 18 8.75 -13.85 -22.59
C GLY A 18 8.50 -12.67 -21.65
N VAL A 19 7.56 -12.77 -20.70
CA VAL A 19 7.32 -11.70 -19.73
C VAL A 19 8.47 -11.67 -18.72
N GLN A 20 9.05 -10.50 -18.50
CA GLN A 20 10.18 -10.30 -17.59
C GLN A 20 9.85 -9.40 -16.40
N LYS A 21 8.78 -8.61 -16.51
CA LYS A 21 8.44 -7.52 -15.60
C LYS A 21 6.99 -7.66 -15.16
N ILE A 22 6.70 -7.28 -13.91
CA ILE A 22 5.35 -7.28 -13.36
C ILE A 22 5.06 -5.98 -12.62
N SER A 23 3.82 -5.51 -12.75
CA SER A 23 3.30 -4.37 -12.01
C SER A 23 1.91 -4.69 -11.47
N PHE A 24 1.59 -4.17 -10.29
CA PHE A 24 0.28 -4.32 -9.66
C PHE A 24 -0.38 -2.95 -9.55
N ILE A 25 -1.63 -2.87 -10.00
CA ILE A 25 -2.50 -1.71 -9.81
C ILE A 25 -3.75 -2.20 -9.08
N GLY A 26 -4.01 -1.66 -7.90
CA GLY A 26 -5.13 -2.08 -7.05
C GLY A 26 -6.02 -0.91 -6.65
N HIS A 27 -7.33 -1.05 -6.86
CA HIS A 27 -8.31 -0.08 -6.35
C HIS A 27 -9.00 -0.61 -5.10
N SER A 28 -9.18 0.26 -4.10
CA SER A 28 -9.93 -0.08 -2.88
C SER A 28 -9.39 -1.35 -2.24
N LEU A 29 -10.26 -2.32 -1.94
CA LEU A 29 -9.88 -3.64 -1.45
C LEU A 29 -8.87 -4.36 -2.34
N GLY A 30 -8.90 -4.14 -3.66
CA GLY A 30 -7.98 -4.73 -4.62
C GLY A 30 -6.51 -4.42 -4.30
N GLY A 31 -6.20 -3.25 -3.73
CA GLY A 31 -4.84 -2.93 -3.27
C GLY A 31 -4.38 -3.82 -2.10
N LEU A 32 -5.28 -4.17 -1.17
CA LEU A 32 -4.98 -5.13 -0.10
C LEU A 32 -4.84 -6.56 -0.64
N VAL A 33 -5.68 -6.95 -1.61
CA VAL A 33 -5.57 -8.26 -2.28
C VAL A 33 -4.22 -8.36 -3.00
N ALA A 34 -3.80 -7.30 -3.69
CA ALA A 34 -2.51 -7.21 -4.35
C ALA A 34 -1.35 -7.31 -3.34
N ARG A 35 -1.39 -6.57 -2.22
CA ARG A 35 -0.38 -6.67 -1.15
C ARG A 35 -0.21 -8.09 -0.63
N TYR A 36 -1.30 -8.84 -0.51
CA TYR A 36 -1.21 -10.24 -0.10
C TYR A 36 -0.59 -11.11 -1.20
N ALA A 37 -1.06 -10.96 -2.44
CA ALA A 37 -0.59 -11.76 -3.56
C ALA A 37 0.91 -11.57 -3.81
N ILE A 38 1.43 -10.33 -3.76
CA ILE A 38 2.87 -10.11 -3.96
C ILE A 38 3.72 -10.79 -2.90
N ALA A 39 3.25 -10.90 -1.65
CA ALA A 39 3.99 -11.59 -0.59
C ALA A 39 4.00 -13.11 -0.78
N ARG A 40 2.94 -13.68 -1.38
CA ARG A 40 2.87 -15.10 -1.77
C ARG A 40 3.78 -15.43 -2.95
N LEU A 41 3.92 -14.48 -3.86
CA LEU A 41 4.73 -14.61 -5.08
C LEU A 41 6.19 -14.19 -4.84
N TYR A 42 6.54 -13.69 -3.66
CA TYR A 42 7.85 -13.13 -3.42
C TYR A 42 8.92 -14.20 -3.26
N GLU A 43 9.99 -14.07 -4.04
CA GLU A 43 11.15 -14.94 -4.04
C GLU A 43 12.39 -14.08 -3.78
N ARG A 44 13.21 -14.46 -2.80
CA ARG A 44 14.52 -13.80 -2.62
C ARG A 44 15.50 -14.45 -3.59
N ASP A 45 16.17 -13.64 -4.39
CA ASP A 45 17.34 -14.10 -5.13
C ASP A 45 18.43 -14.44 -4.11
N VAL A 46 18.53 -15.72 -3.76
CA VAL A 46 19.66 -16.29 -3.01
C VAL A 46 20.63 -16.85 -4.04
N THR A 47 21.14 -15.99 -4.93
CA THR A 47 22.29 -16.37 -5.75
C THR A 47 23.55 -16.24 -4.90
N GLU A 48 24.11 -17.39 -4.53
CA GLU A 48 25.52 -17.60 -4.15
C GLU A 48 25.99 -17.03 -2.80
N ALA A 49 25.39 -17.46 -1.68
CA ALA A 49 26.03 -17.40 -0.35
C ALA A 49 26.31 -18.79 0.26
N SER A 50 26.16 -19.86 -0.53
CA SER A 50 26.33 -21.25 -0.10
C SER A 50 27.32 -22.04 -0.95
N HIS A 51 28.33 -21.38 -1.53
CA HIS A 51 29.46 -22.02 -2.20
C HIS A 51 30.82 -21.53 -1.68
N HIS A 52 30.99 -21.31 -0.37
CA HIS A 52 32.32 -21.34 0.27
C HIS A 52 32.19 -21.77 1.74
N ALA A 53 31.99 -23.07 1.96
CA ALA A 53 32.28 -23.71 3.24
C ALA A 53 33.26 -24.87 2.99
N SER A 54 34.39 -24.57 2.38
CA SER A 54 35.60 -25.41 2.39
C SER A 54 36.80 -24.60 1.89
N GLY A 55 37.84 -24.48 2.74
CA GLY A 55 39.21 -24.20 2.30
C GLY A 55 39.76 -22.79 2.55
N GLU A 56 40.35 -22.63 3.74
CA GLU A 56 41.61 -21.93 4.05
C GLU A 56 41.86 -20.44 3.72
N CYS A 57 42.40 -19.77 4.75
CA CYS A 57 42.78 -18.37 4.85
C CYS A 57 43.89 -17.95 3.89
N ARG A 58 43.76 -16.77 3.26
CA ARG A 58 44.85 -15.78 3.13
C ARG A 58 44.28 -14.37 3.22
N VAL A 59 44.86 -13.57 4.10
CA VAL A 59 44.65 -12.13 4.23
C VAL A 59 45.49 -11.47 3.14
N ASP A 60 44.87 -10.68 2.28
CA ASP A 60 45.59 -9.63 1.56
C ASP A 60 44.68 -8.40 1.46
N GLU A 61 45.19 -7.29 1.99
CA GLU A 61 44.52 -6.00 2.03
C GLU A 61 44.65 -5.33 0.65
N SER A 62 43.53 -5.03 0.02
CA SER A 62 43.44 -3.98 -0.99
C SER A 62 42.08 -3.28 -0.89
N GLU A 63 42.15 -1.98 -0.62
CA GLU A 63 41.03 -1.05 -0.71
C GLU A 63 40.65 -0.80 -2.18
N GLU A 64 39.42 -0.30 -2.37
CA GLU A 64 38.75 0.10 -3.63
C GLU A 64 37.95 -1.02 -4.33
N ASP A 65 36.62 -1.06 -4.10
CA ASP A 65 35.66 -0.62 -5.13
C ASP A 65 34.24 -0.47 -4.57
N SER A 66 33.61 0.63 -4.95
CA SER A 66 32.32 1.12 -4.50
C SER A 66 31.19 0.68 -5.42
N CYS A 67 30.62 -0.53 -5.28
CA CYS A 67 29.28 -0.84 -5.85
C CYS A 67 28.81 -2.29 -5.58
N GLN A 68 28.39 -2.61 -4.36
CA GLN A 68 27.66 -3.87 -4.11
C GLN A 68 26.46 -3.69 -3.16
N LYS A 69 25.57 -2.72 -3.47
CA LYS A 69 24.27 -2.60 -2.78
C LYS A 69 23.06 -2.98 -3.65
N ASP A 70 23.26 -3.32 -4.93
CA ASP A 70 22.18 -3.55 -5.88
C ASP A 70 21.76 -5.02 -6.09
N ASN A 71 22.47 -6.00 -5.52
CA ASN A 71 22.30 -7.43 -5.85
C ASN A 71 21.35 -8.23 -4.93
N LEU A 72 20.43 -7.58 -4.20
CA LEU A 72 19.43 -8.24 -3.35
C LEU A 72 17.98 -7.85 -3.69
N LYS A 73 17.69 -7.63 -4.98
CA LYS A 73 16.34 -7.27 -5.44
C LYS A 73 15.50 -8.54 -5.58
N GLY A 74 14.69 -8.86 -4.57
CA GLY A 74 13.77 -9.99 -4.65
C GLY A 74 12.80 -9.87 -5.83
N LYS A 75 12.39 -11.03 -6.36
CA LYS A 75 11.50 -11.18 -7.52
C LYS A 75 10.07 -11.43 -7.07
N ILE A 76 9.14 -11.26 -8.00
CA ILE A 76 7.73 -11.62 -7.83
C ILE A 76 7.40 -12.69 -8.89
N ALA A 77 7.35 -13.95 -8.47
CA ALA A 77 7.21 -15.13 -9.32
C ALA A 77 8.25 -15.16 -10.45
N GLY A 78 9.53 -15.02 -10.10
CA GLY A 78 10.65 -14.88 -11.04
C GLY A 78 10.69 -13.57 -11.84
N LEU A 79 9.66 -12.73 -11.81
CA LEU A 79 9.61 -11.49 -12.58
C LEU A 79 10.18 -10.30 -11.80
N GLU A 80 10.70 -9.33 -12.54
CA GLU A 80 11.14 -8.06 -11.98
C GLU A 80 9.94 -7.19 -11.57
N PRO A 81 9.81 -6.81 -10.29
CA PRO A 81 8.73 -5.94 -9.82
C PRO A 81 9.00 -4.46 -10.14
N VAL A 82 8.11 -3.85 -10.92
CA VAL A 82 8.31 -2.48 -11.43
C VAL A 82 7.44 -1.46 -10.68
N ASN A 83 6.12 -1.52 -10.82
CA ASN A 83 5.19 -0.57 -10.20
C ASN A 83 4.24 -1.28 -9.24
N PHE A 84 4.10 -0.76 -8.01
CA PHE A 84 3.02 -1.09 -7.09
C PHE A 84 2.18 0.16 -6.84
N ILE A 85 0.99 0.21 -7.44
CA ILE A 85 0.13 1.38 -7.44
C ILE A 85 -1.19 1.03 -6.76
N THR A 86 -1.64 1.85 -5.81
CA THR A 86 -2.97 1.72 -5.22
C THR A 86 -3.78 2.99 -5.37
N CYS A 87 -5.09 2.85 -5.49
CA CYS A 87 -6.05 3.95 -5.57
C CYS A 87 -7.15 3.76 -4.55
N ALA A 88 -7.35 4.74 -3.66
CA ALA A 88 -8.37 4.69 -2.61
C ALA A 88 -8.35 3.39 -1.80
N THR A 89 -7.17 2.84 -1.50
CA THR A 89 -7.01 1.58 -0.76
C THR A 89 -6.93 1.83 0.75
N PRO A 90 -7.70 1.12 1.59
CA PRO A 90 -7.66 1.29 3.05
C PRO A 90 -6.47 0.53 3.66
N HIS A 91 -5.24 1.03 3.47
CA HIS A 91 -4.01 0.33 3.87
C HIS A 91 -3.92 0.02 5.38
N LEU A 92 -4.56 0.84 6.21
CA LEU A 92 -4.62 0.72 7.68
C LEU A 92 -5.95 0.13 8.17
N GLY A 93 -6.86 -0.22 7.26
CA GLY A 93 -8.22 -0.67 7.57
C GLY A 93 -9.23 0.48 7.52
N SER A 94 -10.47 0.17 7.92
CA SER A 94 -11.61 1.12 7.90
C SER A 94 -12.27 1.33 9.27
N ARG A 95 -11.69 0.80 10.35
CA ARG A 95 -12.19 1.03 11.71
C ARG A 95 -11.73 2.41 12.20
N GLY A 96 -12.49 3.11 13.06
CA GLY A 96 -12.03 4.37 13.69
C GLY A 96 -11.91 5.60 12.79
N HIS A 97 -12.01 5.43 11.47
CA HIS A 97 -11.96 6.50 10.51
C HIS A 97 -13.38 7.07 10.36
N LYS A 98 -13.62 8.24 10.97
CA LYS A 98 -14.83 9.10 10.93
C LYS A 98 -15.38 9.44 9.51
N GLN A 99 -14.95 8.72 8.48
CA GLN A 99 -15.19 8.92 7.06
C GLN A 99 -16.00 7.77 6.43
N VAL A 100 -16.59 6.85 7.21
CA VAL A 100 -17.65 5.93 6.74
C VAL A 100 -19.02 6.55 7.06
N PRO A 101 -19.67 7.32 6.15
CA PRO A 101 -20.94 7.98 6.41
C PRO A 101 -22.07 7.05 6.00
N VAL A 102 -22.13 5.88 6.63
CA VAL A 102 -23.45 5.24 6.76
C VAL A 102 -24.21 5.90 7.91
N PHE A 103 -23.56 6.67 8.81
CA PHE A 103 -24.21 7.21 10.02
C PHE A 103 -23.76 8.60 10.48
N CYS A 104 -23.61 9.58 9.59
CA CYS A 104 -23.57 11.01 9.96
C CYS A 104 -22.80 11.37 11.25
N GLY A 105 -21.56 10.88 11.42
CA GLY A 105 -20.69 11.31 12.53
C GLY A 105 -21.07 10.84 13.94
N PHE A 106 -21.96 9.85 14.11
CA PHE A 106 -22.20 9.25 15.43
C PHE A 106 -21.19 8.14 15.76
N TYR A 107 -20.35 8.38 16.77
CA TYR A 107 -19.31 7.50 17.32
C TYR A 107 -19.81 6.10 17.75
N THR A 108 -21.11 5.95 17.95
CA THR A 108 -21.74 4.72 18.46
C THR A 108 -21.91 3.63 17.40
N LEU A 109 -21.94 3.95 16.10
CA LEU A 109 -22.21 2.95 15.07
C LEU A 109 -20.99 2.29 14.44
N GLU A 110 -19.78 2.84 14.55
CA GLU A 110 -18.57 2.09 14.21
C GLU A 110 -18.41 0.85 15.12
N LYS A 111 -18.83 0.95 16.38
CA LYS A 111 -18.89 -0.21 17.29
C LYS A 111 -19.94 -1.23 16.88
N VAL A 112 -21.05 -0.80 16.27
CA VAL A 112 -22.10 -1.70 15.75
C VAL A 112 -21.69 -2.33 14.42
N ALA A 113 -21.04 -1.58 13.52
CA ALA A 113 -20.50 -2.10 12.27
C ALA A 113 -19.31 -3.05 12.48
N ALA A 114 -18.45 -2.78 13.47
CA ALA A 114 -17.41 -3.73 13.89
C ALA A 114 -18.00 -5.00 14.53
N ARG A 115 -19.11 -4.90 15.27
CA ARG A 115 -19.88 -6.06 15.76
C ARG A 115 -20.66 -6.76 14.65
N GLY A 116 -20.98 -6.06 13.57
CA GLY A 116 -21.67 -6.54 12.36
C GLY A 116 -20.73 -6.91 11.20
N SER A 117 -19.40 -6.88 11.39
CA SER A 117 -18.42 -7.16 10.31
C SER A 117 -18.58 -8.57 9.74
N TRP A 118 -19.19 -9.47 10.51
CA TRP A 118 -19.59 -10.81 10.09
C TRP A 118 -20.64 -10.80 8.95
N LEU A 119 -21.54 -9.81 8.90
CA LEU A 119 -22.55 -9.65 7.83
C LEU A 119 -21.92 -9.24 6.49
N LEU A 120 -20.71 -8.67 6.53
CA LEU A 120 -19.90 -8.33 5.35
C LEU A 120 -18.92 -9.47 4.97
N GLY A 121 -19.12 -10.66 5.53
CA GLY A 121 -18.34 -11.87 5.26
C GLY A 121 -16.88 -11.80 5.74
N ARG A 122 -16.02 -12.65 5.17
CA ARG A 122 -14.59 -12.73 5.53
C ARG A 122 -13.85 -11.41 5.26
N THR A 123 -14.21 -10.71 4.18
CA THR A 123 -13.60 -9.43 3.78
C THR A 123 -13.87 -8.32 4.81
N GLY A 124 -15.11 -8.22 5.31
CA GLY A 124 -15.45 -7.28 6.37
C GLY A 124 -14.60 -7.50 7.60
N LYS A 125 -14.39 -8.76 8.00
CA LYS A 125 -13.56 -9.07 9.17
C LYS A 125 -12.12 -8.59 9.04
N HIS A 126 -11.48 -8.76 7.87
CA HIS A 126 -10.13 -8.25 7.62
C HIS A 126 -10.07 -6.72 7.65
N LEU A 127 -11.04 -6.04 7.03
CA LEU A 127 -11.05 -4.58 6.91
C LEU A 127 -11.28 -3.87 8.27
N PHE A 128 -12.06 -4.50 9.15
CA PHE A 128 -12.36 -4.00 10.49
C PHE A 128 -11.42 -4.57 11.58
N LEU A 129 -10.36 -5.28 11.20
CA LEU A 129 -9.36 -5.86 12.10
C LEU A 129 -9.97 -6.82 13.15
N THR A 130 -11.03 -7.54 12.78
CA THR A 130 -11.76 -8.48 13.66
C THR A 130 -11.46 -9.95 13.36
N ASP A 131 -10.50 -10.24 12.49
CA ASP A 131 -10.12 -11.57 12.02
C ASP A 131 -8.96 -12.19 12.82
N ARG A 132 -9.01 -12.06 14.15
CA ARG A 132 -8.03 -12.72 15.03
C ARG A 132 -8.27 -14.23 15.00
N ASN A 133 -7.21 -14.99 14.73
CA ASN A 133 -7.25 -16.45 14.71
C ASN A 133 -6.10 -16.99 15.58
N GLU A 134 -6.39 -17.89 16.52
CA GLU A 134 -5.40 -18.78 17.17
C GLU A 134 -4.07 -18.10 17.54
N GLY A 135 -4.13 -17.02 18.31
CA GLY A 135 -2.94 -16.29 18.77
C GLY A 135 -2.25 -15.39 17.74
N LYS A 136 -2.70 -15.37 16.48
CA LYS A 136 -2.18 -14.48 15.43
C LYS A 136 -2.96 -13.15 15.37
N PRO A 137 -2.27 -12.01 15.16
CA PRO A 137 -2.93 -10.72 14.99
C PRO A 137 -3.76 -10.66 13.70
N PRO A 138 -4.65 -9.65 13.55
CA PRO A 138 -5.42 -9.42 12.32
C PRO A 138 -4.55 -9.43 11.06
N LEU A 139 -5.06 -9.96 9.95
CA LEU A 139 -4.27 -10.14 8.73
C LEU A 139 -3.63 -8.84 8.24
N LEU A 140 -4.35 -7.72 8.30
CA LEU A 140 -3.83 -6.45 7.81
C LEU A 140 -2.61 -5.96 8.61
N LEU A 141 -2.57 -6.23 9.91
CA LEU A 141 -1.41 -5.97 10.77
C LEU A 141 -0.25 -6.92 10.42
N ARG A 142 -0.56 -8.18 10.09
CA ARG A 142 0.48 -9.12 9.62
C ARG A 142 1.08 -8.71 8.27
N MET A 143 0.31 -8.01 7.43
CA MET A 143 0.77 -7.53 6.13
C MET A 143 1.74 -6.33 6.19
N VAL A 144 2.11 -5.89 7.40
CA VAL A 144 3.12 -4.83 7.62
C VAL A 144 4.41 -5.36 8.25
N SER A 145 4.61 -6.67 8.26
CA SER A 145 5.84 -7.30 8.76
C SER A 145 6.22 -8.50 7.90
N ASP A 146 7.49 -8.90 8.00
CA ASP A 146 7.98 -10.14 7.42
C ASP A 146 7.89 -11.24 8.48
N CYS A 147 7.16 -12.32 8.20
CA CYS A 147 7.08 -13.52 9.03
C CYS A 147 7.91 -14.65 8.39
N GLU A 148 8.06 -15.79 9.08
CA GLU A 148 8.67 -17.00 8.50
C GLU A 148 8.00 -17.39 7.18
N ASP A 149 6.66 -17.46 7.17
CA ASP A 149 5.89 -17.96 6.03
C ASP A 149 5.80 -16.97 4.84
N LEU A 150 5.73 -15.66 5.12
CA LEU A 150 5.46 -14.62 4.13
C LEU A 150 6.21 -13.33 4.45
N LYS A 151 6.88 -12.77 3.44
CA LYS A 151 7.70 -11.56 3.56
C LYS A 151 6.97 -10.36 2.95
N PHE A 152 5.95 -9.83 3.62
CA PHE A 152 5.10 -8.76 3.08
C PHE A 152 5.82 -7.43 2.85
N LEU A 153 6.68 -7.00 3.77
CA LEU A 153 7.43 -5.76 3.61
C LEU A 153 8.53 -5.93 2.57
N SER A 154 9.27 -7.05 2.60
CA SER A 154 10.27 -7.33 1.57
C SER A 154 9.66 -7.35 0.17
N ALA A 155 8.48 -7.97 0.01
CA ALA A 155 7.77 -8.01 -1.26
C ALA A 155 7.31 -6.64 -1.75
N LEU A 156 6.88 -5.75 -0.84
CA LEU A 156 6.55 -4.36 -1.20
C LEU A 156 7.82 -3.57 -1.55
N GLN A 157 8.90 -3.80 -0.80
CA GLN A 157 10.18 -3.10 -0.96
C GLN A 157 10.83 -3.41 -2.31
N SER A 158 10.64 -4.61 -2.86
CA SER A 158 11.26 -5.01 -4.13
C SER A 158 10.77 -4.19 -5.32
N PHE A 159 9.55 -3.64 -5.30
CA PHE A 159 9.04 -2.79 -6.36
C PHE A 159 9.89 -1.52 -6.51
N ARG A 160 10.32 -1.23 -7.74
CA ARG A 160 11.09 0.00 -8.05
C ARG A 160 10.31 1.26 -7.69
N ARG A 161 9.00 1.26 -7.96
CA ARG A 161 8.11 2.40 -7.70
C ARG A 161 6.88 1.97 -6.94
N ARG A 162 6.57 2.69 -5.85
CA ARG A 162 5.39 2.51 -5.01
C ARG A 162 4.60 3.81 -4.95
N VAL A 163 3.32 3.75 -5.29
CA VAL A 163 2.46 4.94 -5.37
C VAL A 163 1.13 4.70 -4.71
N VAL A 164 0.66 5.66 -3.92
CA VAL A 164 -0.71 5.70 -3.41
C VAL A 164 -1.45 6.92 -3.96
N TYR A 165 -2.58 6.69 -4.62
CA TYR A 165 -3.52 7.72 -5.04
C TYR A 165 -4.67 7.78 -4.03
N ALA A 166 -4.82 8.93 -3.37
CA ALA A 166 -5.77 9.11 -2.29
C ALA A 166 -6.76 10.23 -2.60
N ASN A 167 -8.05 9.98 -2.40
CA ASN A 167 -9.04 11.03 -2.50
C ASN A 167 -8.96 11.94 -1.26
N ALA A 168 -8.59 13.20 -1.45
CA ALA A 168 -8.53 14.18 -0.37
C ALA A 168 -9.91 14.58 0.16
N ARG A 169 -10.97 14.41 -0.66
CA ARG A 169 -12.36 14.73 -0.32
C ARG A 169 -13.35 13.82 -1.05
N PHE A 170 -14.55 13.70 -0.46
CA PHE A 170 -15.74 13.04 -1.01
C PHE A 170 -15.62 11.52 -1.24
N ASP A 171 -14.50 10.92 -0.87
CA ASP A 171 -14.45 9.49 -0.64
C ASP A 171 -15.02 9.20 0.73
N HIS A 172 -16.17 8.53 0.70
CA HIS A 172 -16.98 8.16 1.85
C HIS A 172 -16.79 6.68 2.21
N ILE A 173 -15.91 5.97 1.51
CA ILE A 173 -15.67 4.55 1.73
C ILE A 173 -14.28 4.37 2.33
N VAL A 174 -13.29 5.07 1.78
CA VAL A 174 -11.90 4.97 2.22
C VAL A 174 -11.36 6.33 2.59
N GLY A 175 -10.87 6.42 3.82
CA GLY A 175 -10.41 7.69 4.35
C GLY A 175 -9.10 8.18 3.75
N TRP A 176 -8.90 9.50 3.75
CA TRP A 176 -7.70 10.11 3.18
C TRP A 176 -6.42 9.62 3.89
N SER A 177 -6.41 9.58 5.23
CA SER A 177 -5.26 9.12 6.04
C SER A 177 -4.78 7.72 5.66
N THR A 178 -5.71 6.76 5.64
CA THR A 178 -5.42 5.34 5.37
C THR A 178 -5.03 5.11 3.91
N SER A 179 -5.65 5.83 2.97
CA SER A 179 -5.30 5.72 1.55
C SER A 179 -4.03 6.46 1.15
N SER A 180 -3.62 7.50 1.88
CA SER A 180 -2.37 8.21 1.61
C SER A 180 -1.18 7.77 2.47
N LEU A 181 -1.38 6.82 3.40
CA LEU A 181 -0.37 6.42 4.39
C LEU A 181 0.22 7.61 5.15
N ARG A 182 -0.64 8.44 5.75
CA ARG A 182 -0.25 9.60 6.57
C ARG A 182 -1.01 9.60 7.89
N HIS A 183 -0.43 10.22 8.92
CA HIS A 183 -1.22 10.55 10.11
C HIS A 183 -2.23 11.67 9.79
N PRO A 184 -3.38 11.74 10.47
CA PRO A 184 -4.37 12.80 10.22
C PRO A 184 -3.80 14.22 10.40
N LYS A 185 -2.80 14.38 11.26
CA LYS A 185 -2.13 15.66 11.52
C LYS A 185 -1.15 16.09 10.41
N GLU A 186 -0.67 15.12 9.62
CA GLU A 186 0.28 15.32 8.51
C GLU A 186 -0.43 15.56 7.17
N LEU A 187 -1.75 15.36 7.12
CA LEU A 187 -2.52 15.58 5.90
C LEU A 187 -2.34 17.03 5.42
N PRO A 188 -2.08 17.26 4.12
CA PRO A 188 -1.92 18.59 3.56
C PRO A 188 -3.07 19.53 3.93
N LYS A 189 -2.73 20.71 4.44
CA LYS A 189 -3.74 21.73 4.77
C LYS A 189 -4.41 22.19 3.48
N ARG A 190 -5.74 22.29 3.49
CA ARG A 190 -6.58 22.63 2.32
C ARG A 190 -6.10 23.87 1.54
N ARG A 191 -5.59 24.89 2.24
CA ARG A 191 -5.07 26.14 1.67
C ARG A 191 -3.78 25.98 0.86
N HIS A 192 -3.05 24.87 1.03
CA HIS A 192 -1.77 24.61 0.37
C HIS A 192 -1.89 23.62 -0.79
N LEU A 193 -3.09 23.06 -1.01
CA LEU A 193 -3.37 22.18 -2.15
C LEU A 193 -3.41 23.04 -3.43
N LYS A 194 -2.27 23.11 -4.13
CA LYS A 194 -2.15 23.75 -5.42
C LYS A 194 -2.31 22.68 -6.49
N ARG A 195 -3.07 22.99 -7.54
CA ARG A 195 -3.19 22.08 -8.69
C ARG A 195 -1.81 21.89 -9.30
N VAL A 196 -1.54 20.67 -9.74
CA VAL A 196 -0.49 20.43 -10.71
C VAL A 196 -1.03 20.90 -12.06
N ASP A 197 -0.41 21.89 -12.69
CA ASP A 197 -0.99 22.60 -13.85
C ASP A 197 -1.44 21.67 -14.99
N LYS A 198 -0.78 20.52 -15.15
CA LYS A 198 -1.10 19.51 -16.16
C LYS A 198 -2.36 18.69 -15.85
N TYR A 199 -2.74 18.51 -14.59
CA TYR A 199 -3.86 17.62 -14.20
C TYR A 199 -4.78 18.31 -13.19
N LYS A 200 -5.98 18.70 -13.63
CA LYS A 200 -6.91 19.54 -12.86
C LYS A 200 -7.36 18.90 -11.54
N HIS A 201 -7.44 17.57 -11.49
CA HIS A 201 -7.86 16.83 -10.30
C HIS A 201 -6.72 16.39 -9.37
N ILE A 202 -5.45 16.52 -9.79
CA ILE A 202 -4.29 16.25 -8.93
C ILE A 202 -3.92 17.52 -8.18
N VAL A 203 -3.96 17.47 -6.85
CA VAL A 203 -3.83 18.66 -5.98
C VAL A 203 -2.63 18.64 -5.05
N ASN A 204 -1.91 17.52 -4.99
CA ASN A 204 -0.64 17.38 -4.32
C ASN A 204 0.06 16.11 -4.81
N VAL A 205 1.37 16.18 -5.02
CA VAL A 205 2.25 15.04 -5.31
C VAL A 205 3.45 15.17 -4.39
N GLU A 206 3.67 14.16 -3.56
CA GLU A 206 4.75 14.13 -2.59
C GLU A 206 5.52 12.83 -2.76
N THR A 207 6.84 12.90 -2.90
CA THR A 207 7.70 11.72 -2.90
C THR A 207 8.42 11.67 -1.56
N THR A 208 8.14 10.65 -0.75
CA THR A 208 8.90 10.42 0.48
C THR A 208 10.08 9.51 0.23
N LYS A 209 11.25 9.93 0.74
CA LYS A 209 12.38 9.01 0.93
C LYS A 209 12.04 8.09 2.11
N ALA A 210 12.53 6.84 2.05
CA ALA A 210 12.43 5.92 3.18
C ALA A 210 12.94 6.62 4.45
N ALA A 211 12.17 6.53 5.55
CA ALA A 211 12.58 7.16 6.80
C ALA A 211 13.98 6.66 7.17
N SER A 212 14.95 7.57 7.29
CA SER A 212 16.21 7.22 7.97
C SER A 212 15.83 6.84 9.39
N SER A 213 16.45 5.78 9.90
CA SER A 213 16.16 5.18 11.20
C SER A 213 16.48 6.15 12.34
N GLN A 214 15.68 7.20 12.51
CA GLN A 214 15.58 7.91 13.77
C GLN A 214 14.54 7.17 14.59
N ARG A 215 15.04 6.38 15.55
CA ARG A 215 14.25 5.86 16.65
C ARG A 215 13.63 7.05 17.38
N GLU A 216 12.43 7.45 16.99
CA GLU A 216 11.65 8.34 17.83
C GLU A 216 11.33 7.59 19.12
N VAL A 217 11.85 8.16 20.22
CA VAL A 217 11.64 7.71 21.58
C VAL A 217 10.14 7.63 21.84
N ARG A 218 9.67 6.50 22.38
CA ARG A 218 8.31 6.34 22.90
C ARG A 218 8.02 7.49 23.87
N SER A 219 7.22 8.46 23.45
CA SER A 219 6.64 9.43 24.38
C SER A 219 5.48 8.73 25.09
N GLU A 220 5.74 8.27 26.30
CA GLU A 220 4.79 7.64 27.20
C GLU A 220 3.76 8.67 27.67
N ASN A 221 2.67 8.81 26.89
CA ASN A 221 1.42 9.36 27.39
C ASN A 221 0.34 8.29 27.26
N MET A 222 0.47 7.25 28.10
CA MET A 222 -0.49 6.15 28.23
C MET A 222 -1.64 6.56 29.16
N ALA A 223 -2.67 7.19 28.61
CA ALA A 223 -4.00 7.13 29.19
C ALA A 223 -5.03 7.33 28.07
N ASN A 224 -5.74 6.25 27.71
CA ASN A 224 -6.88 6.19 26.76
C ASN A 224 -6.62 6.01 25.24
N LYS A 225 -5.57 5.29 24.81
CA LYS A 225 -5.56 4.75 23.43
C LYS A 225 -6.32 3.42 23.36
N SER A 226 -7.17 3.27 22.34
CA SER A 226 -7.82 1.99 22.03
C SER A 226 -6.81 1.06 21.36
N GLU A 227 -6.85 -0.23 21.67
CA GLU A 227 -6.06 -1.29 21.01
C GLU A 227 -6.08 -1.19 19.47
N THR A 228 -7.18 -0.69 18.89
CA THR A 228 -7.31 -0.47 17.44
C THR A 228 -6.45 0.68 16.92
N THR A 229 -6.36 1.78 17.68
CA THR A 229 -5.50 2.93 17.36
C THR A 229 -4.04 2.54 17.42
N ASP A 230 -3.65 1.63 18.33
CA ASP A 230 -2.28 1.15 18.43
C ASP A 230 -1.90 0.25 17.24
N MET A 231 -2.83 -0.57 16.74
CA MET A 231 -2.61 -1.35 15.52
C MET A 231 -2.48 -0.47 14.27
N GLU A 232 -3.33 0.56 14.13
CA GLU A 232 -3.25 1.51 13.01
C GLU A 232 -1.92 2.27 12.99
N GLU A 233 -1.49 2.72 14.17
CA GLU A 233 -0.19 3.38 14.36
C GLU A 233 0.96 2.48 13.93
N GLU A 234 0.95 1.21 14.36
CA GLU A 234 1.98 0.24 14.01
C GLU A 234 1.98 -0.06 12.50
N MET A 235 0.81 -0.22 11.89
CA MET A 235 0.70 -0.42 10.44
C MET A 235 1.25 0.77 9.66
N LEU A 236 0.91 1.98 10.09
CA LEU A 236 1.37 3.21 9.45
C LEU A 236 2.88 3.34 9.58
N ARG A 237 3.42 3.19 10.80
CA ARG A 237 4.85 3.22 11.10
C ARG A 237 5.64 2.25 10.24
N CYS A 238 5.19 1.01 10.12
CA CYS A 238 5.88 -0.01 9.33
C CYS A 238 5.81 0.28 7.82
N LEU A 239 4.65 0.68 7.29
CA LEU A 239 4.50 0.96 5.86
C LEU A 239 5.28 2.19 5.40
N THR A 240 5.43 3.21 6.26
CA THR A 240 6.18 4.44 5.95
C THR A 240 7.70 4.29 6.10
N THR A 241 8.19 3.13 6.55
CA THR A 241 9.63 2.81 6.43
C THR A 241 10.06 2.69 4.97
N LEU A 242 9.15 2.35 4.07
CA LEU A 242 9.39 2.29 2.63
C LEU A 242 9.17 3.67 1.98
N SER A 243 9.87 3.94 0.88
CA SER A 243 9.57 5.13 0.06
C SER A 243 8.23 4.98 -0.66
N TRP A 244 7.43 6.04 -0.66
CA TRP A 244 6.16 6.12 -1.37
C TRP A 244 6.02 7.44 -2.11
N GLU A 245 5.48 7.39 -3.32
CA GLU A 245 4.87 8.55 -3.93
C GLU A 245 3.40 8.64 -3.49
N ARG A 246 3.00 9.79 -2.97
CA ARG A 246 1.66 10.06 -2.48
C ARG A 246 1.02 11.11 -3.37
N VAL A 247 -0.04 10.72 -4.06
CA VAL A 247 -0.78 11.58 -4.98
C VAL A 247 -2.17 11.84 -4.39
N ASP A 248 -2.47 13.10 -4.09
CA ASP A 248 -3.77 13.49 -3.56
C ASP A 248 -4.68 14.01 -4.68
N VAL A 249 -5.86 13.42 -4.78
CA VAL A 249 -6.87 13.67 -5.81
C VAL A 249 -8.07 14.40 -5.22
N ASN A 250 -8.62 15.37 -5.96
CA ASN A 250 -9.77 16.15 -5.49
C ASN A 250 -10.78 16.47 -6.60
N PHE A 251 -11.95 15.83 -6.51
CA PHE A 251 -13.08 16.04 -7.41
C PHE A 251 -14.06 17.14 -6.95
N SER A 252 -13.70 17.99 -5.98
CA SER A 252 -14.62 19.01 -5.42
C SER A 252 -15.33 19.91 -6.43
N ARG A 253 -14.72 20.15 -7.59
CA ARG A 253 -15.29 20.97 -8.68
C ARG A 253 -16.05 20.16 -9.73
N SER A 254 -16.10 18.85 -9.58
CA SER A 254 -16.84 17.92 -10.45
C SER A 254 -18.26 17.66 -9.90
N ARG A 255 -19.20 17.32 -10.78
CA ARG A 255 -20.48 16.72 -10.37
C ARG A 255 -20.30 15.26 -9.89
N GLN A 256 -19.26 14.58 -10.39
CA GLN A 256 -18.89 13.20 -10.04
C GLN A 256 -18.21 13.09 -8.66
N ARG A 257 -18.13 14.19 -7.89
CA ARG A 257 -17.50 14.24 -6.56
C ARG A 257 -18.11 13.23 -5.59
N PHE A 258 -19.43 13.02 -5.64
CA PHE A 258 -20.13 12.07 -4.77
C PHE A 258 -19.80 10.60 -5.09
N LEU A 259 -19.17 10.37 -6.24
CA LEU A 259 -18.68 9.08 -6.69
C LEU A 259 -17.14 9.01 -6.66
N ALA A 260 -16.45 9.91 -5.95
CA ALA A 260 -14.99 10.03 -5.95
C ALA A 260 -14.26 8.68 -5.77
N HIS A 261 -14.81 7.79 -4.93
CA HIS A 261 -14.27 6.46 -4.72
C HIS A 261 -14.19 5.64 -6.02
N SER A 262 -15.19 5.71 -6.89
CA SER A 262 -15.19 5.02 -8.19
C SER A 262 -14.64 5.89 -9.32
N THR A 263 -14.76 7.21 -9.21
CA THR A 263 -14.25 8.16 -10.19
C THR A 263 -12.73 8.08 -10.30
N ILE A 264 -12.00 7.95 -9.20
CA ILE A 264 -10.52 7.88 -9.21
C ILE A 264 -9.94 6.77 -10.11
N GLN A 265 -10.69 5.70 -10.37
CA GLN A 265 -10.29 4.60 -11.26
C GLN A 265 -11.08 4.52 -12.58
N VAL A 266 -11.97 5.49 -12.84
CA VAL A 266 -12.84 5.50 -14.03
C VAL A 266 -13.64 4.20 -14.18
N LYS A 267 -14.36 3.78 -13.12
CA LYS A 267 -15.10 2.50 -13.12
C LYS A 267 -16.03 2.35 -14.33
N THR A 268 -16.77 3.41 -14.66
CA THR A 268 -17.61 3.47 -15.86
C THR A 268 -17.42 4.82 -16.54
N TYR A 269 -16.83 4.84 -17.73
CA TYR A 269 -16.40 6.08 -18.38
C TYR A 269 -17.50 7.14 -18.48
N CYS A 270 -18.73 6.77 -18.85
CA CYS A 270 -19.84 7.73 -18.99
C CYS A 270 -20.24 8.45 -17.68
N ILE A 271 -19.93 7.88 -16.51
CA ILE A 271 -20.28 8.43 -15.19
C ILE A 271 -19.04 8.90 -14.41
N ASN A 272 -17.85 8.39 -14.77
CA ASN A 272 -16.60 8.56 -14.05
C ASN A 272 -15.48 9.22 -14.89
N SER A 273 -15.83 9.86 -16.00
CA SER A 273 -14.89 10.47 -16.94
C SER A 273 -13.90 11.45 -16.32
N ASP A 274 -14.25 12.14 -15.23
CA ASP A 274 -13.37 13.13 -14.60
C ASP A 274 -12.14 12.46 -13.95
N GLY A 275 -12.21 11.16 -13.70
CA GLY A 275 -11.06 10.36 -13.28
C GLY A 275 -10.04 10.10 -14.39
N ALA A 276 -10.37 10.34 -15.66
CA ALA A 276 -9.47 10.07 -16.77
C ALA A 276 -8.15 10.83 -16.63
N GLU A 277 -8.15 12.03 -16.05
CA GLU A 277 -6.93 12.78 -15.76
C GLU A 277 -6.06 12.10 -14.70
N VAL A 278 -6.65 11.40 -13.73
CA VAL A 278 -5.91 10.61 -12.74
C VAL A 278 -5.25 9.41 -13.41
N ILE A 279 -5.99 8.73 -14.29
CA ILE A 279 -5.44 7.63 -15.11
C ILE A 279 -4.34 8.16 -16.02
N GLN A 280 -4.51 9.32 -16.64
CA GLN A 280 -3.48 9.94 -17.47
C GLN A 280 -2.23 10.27 -16.65
N HIS A 281 -2.38 10.85 -15.45
CA HIS A 281 -1.25 11.06 -14.55
C HIS A 281 -0.55 9.74 -14.21
N MET A 282 -1.31 8.66 -13.99
CA MET A 282 -0.74 7.34 -13.73
C MET A 282 0.05 6.81 -14.93
N ILE A 283 -0.49 6.91 -16.14
CA ILE A 283 0.16 6.50 -17.40
C ILE A 283 1.44 7.29 -17.62
N ASP A 284 1.38 8.62 -17.52
CA ASP A 284 2.50 9.52 -17.80
C ASP A 284 3.69 9.31 -16.85
N ASN A 285 3.43 8.73 -15.66
CA ASN A 285 4.46 8.42 -14.67
C ASN A 285 4.68 6.90 -14.51
N PHE A 286 4.08 6.06 -15.36
CA PHE A 286 4.22 4.61 -15.27
C PHE A 286 5.61 4.18 -15.76
N LEU A 287 6.34 3.43 -14.96
CA LEU A 287 7.64 2.92 -15.40
C LEU A 287 7.41 1.75 -16.36
N LEU A 288 7.69 1.97 -17.65
CA LEU A 288 7.52 0.96 -18.71
C LEU A 288 8.85 0.31 -19.11
N LEU A 289 9.96 1.04 -19.03
CA LEU A 289 11.23 0.65 -19.65
C LEU A 289 12.40 1.22 -18.82
N VAL A 290 13.22 0.33 -18.28
CA VAL A 290 14.67 0.52 -18.11
C VAL A 290 15.29 -0.68 -18.78
#